data_AF-A0A8C3S9Y7-F1
#
_entry.id   AF-A0A8C3S9Y7-F1
#
_cell.length_a   1.000
_cell.length_b   1.000
_cell.length_c   1.000
_cell.angle_alpha   90.00
_cell.angle_beta   90.00
_cell.angle_gamma   90.00
#
_symmetry.space_group_name_H-M   'P 1'
#
loop_
_entity.id
_entity.type
_entity.pdbx_description
1 polymer ?
#
loop_
_entity_poly.entity_id
_entity_poly.type
_entity_poly.pdbx_seq_one_letter_code
_entity_poly.pdbx_strand_id
1 'polypeptide(L)'
;VGAQAHLARSSRTECRTNARSQAPALLSPRPLASTVNDKLELQECLEHGRIAKFSKVRTITTRSNSIKQGKDQHFPVFMNEKEDILWCTEMERVFGFPVHYTDVSNMSRLARQRLLGRSWSVPVIRHLFAPLKEYFACV
;
A
#
# COMPACT_ATOMS: atom_id res chain seq x y z
N VAL A 1 3.00 -8.34 -18.53
CA VAL A 1 3.60 -6.98 -18.47
C VAL A 1 3.43 -6.45 -17.05
N GLY A 2 4.54 -6.36 -16.30
CA GLY A 2 4.51 -5.90 -14.92
C GLY A 2 4.28 -4.39 -14.86
N ALA A 3 3.25 -3.95 -14.14
CA ALA A 3 3.09 -2.54 -13.83
C ALA A 3 4.07 -2.21 -12.69
N GLN A 4 5.14 -1.47 -12.98
CA GLN A 4 6.00 -0.94 -11.92
C GLN A 4 5.16 -0.01 -11.04
N ALA A 5 5.08 -0.34 -9.76
CA ALA A 5 4.26 0.31 -8.76
C ALA A 5 4.85 1.66 -8.30
N HIS A 6 4.98 2.61 -9.23
CA HIS A 6 5.44 3.97 -8.88
C HIS A 6 4.46 4.70 -7.94
N LEU A 7 3.18 4.30 -7.90
CA LEU A 7 2.18 4.78 -6.93
C LEU A 7 2.20 4.09 -5.56
N ALA A 8 2.96 3.00 -5.39
CA ALA A 8 2.95 2.27 -4.14
C ALA A 8 4.10 2.72 -3.22
N ARG A 9 3.75 2.97 -1.96
CA ARG A 9 4.67 3.29 -0.85
C ARG A 9 5.48 2.06 -0.40
N SER A 10 5.03 0.88 -0.87
CA SER A 10 5.70 -0.40 -0.74
C SER A 10 6.10 -0.89 -2.13
N SER A 11 7.28 -1.51 -2.31
CA SER A 11 7.79 -2.02 -3.60
C SER A 11 7.00 -3.21 -4.19
N ARG A 12 5.70 -3.29 -3.93
CA ARG A 12 4.84 -4.40 -4.31
C ARG A 12 4.58 -4.39 -5.82
N THR A 13 5.07 -5.41 -6.51
CA THR A 13 4.74 -5.70 -7.91
C THR A 13 3.62 -6.73 -7.95
N GLU A 14 2.46 -6.38 -8.50
CA GLU A 14 1.31 -7.29 -8.69
C GLU A 14 1.15 -7.64 -10.19
N CYS A 15 1.24 -8.93 -10.52
CA CYS A 15 1.03 -9.42 -11.88
C CYS A 15 -0.48 -9.55 -12.17
N ARG A 16 -0.93 -9.02 -13.31
CA ARG A 16 -2.34 -9.06 -13.74
C ARG A 16 -2.57 -10.21 -14.72
N THR A 17 -3.59 -11.04 -14.47
CA THR A 17 -4.17 -11.95 -15.46
C THR A 17 -5.55 -11.40 -15.85
N ASN A 18 -5.77 -11.17 -17.14
CA ASN A 18 -7.03 -10.61 -17.63
C ASN A 18 -8.02 -11.76 -17.88
N ALA A 19 -9.18 -11.75 -17.23
CA ALA A 19 -10.31 -12.57 -17.62
C ALA A 19 -11.30 -11.67 -18.36
N ARG A 20 -11.67 -12.09 -19.58
CA ARG A 20 -12.68 -11.52 -20.49
C ARG A 20 -12.18 -10.52 -21.54
N SER A 21 -12.28 -11.03 -22.76
CA SER A 21 -12.29 -10.43 -24.09
C SER A 21 -13.29 -9.27 -24.33
N GLN A 22 -13.65 -8.46 -23.32
CA GLN A 22 -14.68 -7.40 -23.47
C GLN A 22 -14.35 -6.04 -22.81
N ALA A 23 -13.14 -5.79 -22.32
CA ALA A 23 -12.78 -4.48 -21.77
C ALA A 23 -11.62 -3.81 -22.55
N PRO A 24 -11.90 -3.11 -23.67
CA PRO A 24 -10.87 -2.45 -24.48
C PRO A 24 -10.10 -1.34 -23.73
N ALA A 25 -10.63 -0.82 -22.61
CA ALA A 25 -10.01 0.25 -21.83
C ALA A 25 -8.89 -0.21 -20.87
N LEU A 26 -8.78 -1.51 -20.56
CA LEU A 26 -7.78 -2.03 -19.60
C LEU A 26 -6.40 -2.29 -20.21
N LEU A 27 -6.27 -2.19 -21.54
CA LEU A 27 -5.03 -2.40 -22.30
C LEU A 27 -4.29 -1.11 -22.65
N SER A 28 -4.89 0.06 -22.41
CA SER A 28 -4.20 1.33 -22.63
C SER A 28 -3.04 1.45 -21.64
N PRO A 29 -1.79 1.65 -22.08
CA PRO A 29 -0.67 1.97 -21.19
C PRO A 29 -0.84 3.40 -20.69
N ARG A 30 -1.90 3.65 -19.91
CA ARG A 30 -2.04 4.89 -19.16
C ARG A 30 -0.87 4.92 -18.20
N PRO A 31 0.00 5.94 -18.25
CA PRO A 31 1.03 6.11 -17.25
C PRO A 31 0.35 6.09 -15.89
N LEU A 32 0.89 5.28 -14.99
CA LEU A 32 0.51 5.26 -13.59
C LEU A 32 0.90 6.62 -12.99
N ALA A 33 0.04 7.63 -13.15
CA ALA A 33 0.26 8.98 -12.66
C ALA A 33 -0.09 9.04 -11.18
N SER A 34 0.87 9.45 -10.34
CA SER A 34 0.63 9.83 -8.96
C SER A 34 -0.35 11.01 -8.94
N THR A 35 -1.46 10.84 -8.25
CA THR A 35 -2.35 11.96 -7.92
C THR A 35 -1.78 12.75 -6.74
N VAL A 36 -2.15 14.02 -6.60
CA VAL A 36 -1.65 14.92 -5.53
C VAL A 36 -1.89 14.36 -4.12
N ASN A 37 -2.88 13.48 -3.95
CA ASN A 37 -3.19 12.82 -2.67
C ASN A 37 -2.35 11.56 -2.40
N ASP A 38 -1.56 11.10 -3.37
CA ASP A 38 -0.73 9.92 -3.20
C ASP A 38 0.55 10.32 -2.46
N LYS A 39 0.49 10.31 -1.13
CA LYS A 39 1.67 10.49 -0.26
C LYS A 39 2.77 9.53 -0.70
N LEU A 40 3.89 10.00 -1.24
CA LEU A 40 4.87 9.11 -1.88
C LEU A 40 5.93 8.62 -0.90
N GLU A 41 6.09 9.33 0.22
CA GLU A 41 7.07 9.03 1.25
C GLU A 41 6.46 8.30 2.44
N LEU A 42 7.25 7.40 3.04
CA LEU A 42 6.87 6.69 4.25
C LEU A 42 6.56 7.66 5.40
N GLN A 43 7.28 8.78 5.48
CA GLN A 43 7.14 9.77 6.55
C GLN A 43 5.70 10.30 6.66
N GLU A 44 5.02 10.52 5.54
CA GLU A 44 3.65 11.02 5.50
C GLU A 44 2.59 9.99 5.96
N CYS A 45 3.00 8.73 6.15
CA CYS A 45 2.17 7.65 6.69
C CYS A 45 2.31 7.50 8.20
N LEU A 46 3.39 8.02 8.79
CA LEU A 46 3.69 7.82 10.20
C LEU A 46 2.82 8.69 11.09
N GLU A 47 2.68 8.27 12.34
CA GLU A 47 2.03 9.10 13.37
C GLU A 47 2.98 10.20 13.88
N HIS A 48 2.42 11.22 14.52
CA HIS A 48 3.18 12.34 15.05
C HIS A 48 4.32 11.89 15.98
N GLY A 49 5.49 12.54 15.87
CA GLY A 49 6.66 12.22 16.68
C GLY A 49 7.44 10.97 16.24
N ARG A 50 7.11 10.38 15.09
CA ARG A 50 7.82 9.23 14.52
C ARG A 50 8.55 9.62 13.23
N ILE A 51 9.78 9.13 13.08
CA ILE A 51 10.67 9.47 11.96
C ILE A 51 10.92 8.23 11.10
N ALA A 52 10.73 8.36 9.79
CA ALA A 52 10.98 7.31 8.82
C ALA A 52 12.48 7.21 8.52
N LYS A 53 13.05 6.00 8.61
CA LYS A 53 14.44 5.74 8.20
C LYS A 53 14.60 5.53 6.69
N PHE A 54 13.48 5.30 5.99
CA PHE A 54 13.46 4.98 4.56
C PHE A 54 12.35 5.77 3.87
N SER A 55 12.56 6.19 2.62
CA SER A 55 11.52 6.83 1.80
C SER A 55 10.42 5.85 1.40
N LYS A 56 10.79 4.60 1.10
CA LYS A 56 9.87 3.50 0.75
C LYS A 56 10.21 2.24 1.52
N VAL A 57 9.20 1.44 1.81
CA VAL A 57 9.38 0.11 2.43
C VAL A 57 9.38 -0.99 1.37
N ARG A 58 10.05 -2.11 1.66
CA ARG A 58 9.89 -3.33 0.86
C ARG A 58 8.44 -3.83 0.87
N THR A 59 8.14 -4.80 0.01
CA THR A 59 6.83 -5.47 -0.03
C THR A 59 6.43 -6.02 1.34
N ILE A 60 5.34 -5.47 1.90
CA ILE A 60 4.74 -5.98 3.14
C ILE A 60 3.89 -7.22 2.80
N THR A 61 4.16 -8.32 3.49
CA THR A 61 3.47 -9.59 3.36
C THR A 61 2.76 -9.96 4.67
N THR A 62 2.17 -11.17 4.71
CA THR A 62 1.52 -11.74 5.88
C THR A 62 2.47 -12.12 7.01
N ARG A 63 3.80 -12.06 6.79
CA ARG A 63 4.83 -12.47 7.75
C ARG A 63 5.49 -11.25 8.38
N SER A 64 5.62 -11.23 9.71
CA SER A 64 6.12 -10.05 10.43
C SER A 64 7.54 -9.61 10.06
N ASN A 65 8.38 -10.52 9.55
CA ASN A 65 9.72 -10.18 9.07
C ASN A 65 9.71 -9.30 7.81
N SER A 66 8.62 -9.22 7.05
CA SER A 66 8.54 -8.35 5.87
C SER A 66 8.52 -6.85 6.22
N ILE A 67 8.22 -6.50 7.47
CA ILE A 67 8.18 -5.12 7.94
C ILE A 67 9.59 -4.57 8.15
N LYS A 68 10.55 -5.46 8.49
CA LYS A 68 11.95 -5.11 8.64
C LYS A 68 12.61 -4.99 7.26
N GLN A 69 13.53 -4.04 7.14
CA GLN A 69 14.14 -3.63 5.88
C GLN A 69 15.54 -4.25 5.71
N GLY A 70 15.93 -4.45 4.44
CA GLY A 70 17.25 -4.97 4.09
C GLY A 70 17.50 -6.43 4.50
N LYS A 71 18.76 -6.85 4.37
CA LYS A 71 19.25 -8.15 4.86
C LYS A 71 19.44 -8.13 6.37
N ASP A 72 19.89 -7.00 6.89
CA ASP A 72 20.22 -6.77 8.30
C ASP A 72 18.98 -6.53 9.18
N GLN A 73 17.78 -6.67 8.62
CA GLN A 73 16.50 -6.61 9.35
C GLN A 73 16.30 -5.30 10.14
N HIS A 74 16.67 -4.17 9.54
CA HIS A 74 16.52 -2.86 10.15
C HIS A 74 15.06 -2.49 10.37
N PHE A 75 14.76 -1.84 11.50
CA PHE A 75 13.43 -1.30 11.73
C PHE A 75 13.19 -0.06 10.84
N PRO A 76 11.99 0.10 10.27
CA PRO A 76 11.71 1.20 9.34
C PRO A 76 11.50 2.57 10.02
N VAL A 77 11.22 2.59 11.33
CA VAL A 77 10.84 3.80 12.07
C VAL A 77 11.75 4.02 13.27
N PHE A 78 11.96 5.28 13.62
CA PHE A 78 12.65 5.74 14.80
C PHE A 78 11.71 6.62 15.63
N MET A 79 11.61 6.37 16.94
CA MET A 79 10.76 7.10 17.88
C MET A 79 11.47 7.18 19.22
N ASN A 80 11.66 8.41 19.75
CA ASN A 80 12.31 8.65 21.05
C ASN A 80 13.64 7.88 21.20
N GLU A 81 14.54 8.06 20.24
CA GLU A 81 15.86 7.39 20.23
C GLU A 81 15.83 5.86 20.10
N LYS A 82 14.66 5.28 19.86
CA LYS A 82 14.45 3.84 19.75
C LYS A 82 13.93 3.44 18.38
N GLU A 83 14.45 2.33 17.88
CA GLU A 83 13.98 1.70 16.66
C GLU A 83 12.65 0.96 16.87
N ASP A 84 11.70 1.16 15.94
CA ASP A 84 10.36 0.57 16.02
C ASP A 84 9.82 0.11 14.65
N ILE A 85 8.86 -0.82 14.69
CA ILE A 85 8.10 -1.29 13.53
C ILE A 85 6.95 -0.35 13.20
N LEU A 86 6.42 -0.49 11.98
CA LEU A 86 5.17 0.16 11.60
C LEU A 86 4.01 -0.32 12.47
N TRP A 87 3.21 0.64 12.92
CA TRP A 87 1.92 0.41 13.56
C TRP A 87 0.87 -0.04 12.55
N CYS A 88 -0.23 -0.63 13.03
CA CYS A 88 -1.29 -1.12 12.14
C CYS A 88 -1.93 0.02 11.33
N THR A 89 -2.12 1.18 11.94
CA THR A 89 -2.66 2.40 11.30
C THR A 89 -1.70 2.97 10.25
N GLU A 90 -0.40 2.92 10.51
CA GLU A 90 0.65 3.31 9.55
C GLU A 90 0.67 2.35 8.36
N MET A 91 0.50 1.04 8.61
CA MET A 91 0.36 0.04 7.54
C MET A 91 -0.89 0.27 6.69
N GLU A 92 -2.03 0.59 7.29
CA GLU A 92 -3.26 0.95 6.55
C GLU A 92 -2.99 2.13 5.60
N ARG A 93 -2.35 3.19 6.10
CA ARG A 93 -1.93 4.34 5.29
C ARG A 93 -0.97 3.93 4.18
N VAL A 94 0.01 3.06 4.44
CA VAL A 94 0.96 2.56 3.43
C VAL A 94 0.24 1.87 2.26
N PHE A 95 -0.82 1.11 2.54
CA PHE A 95 -1.65 0.46 1.51
C PHE A 95 -2.69 1.39 0.87
N GLY A 96 -2.94 2.56 1.47
CA GLY A 96 -3.93 3.54 1.03
C GLY A 96 -5.33 3.30 1.60
N PHE A 97 -5.47 2.47 2.63
CA PHE A 97 -6.73 2.32 3.36
C PHE A 97 -6.98 3.51 4.31
N PRO A 98 -8.25 3.80 4.62
CA PRO A 98 -8.58 4.69 5.74
C PRO A 98 -7.93 4.23 7.04
N VAL A 99 -7.63 5.19 7.92
CA VAL A 99 -7.09 4.87 9.26
C VAL A 99 -8.18 4.14 10.06
N HIS A 100 -7.79 3.08 10.78
CA HIS A 100 -8.68 2.17 11.52
C HIS A 100 -9.57 1.27 10.65
N TYR A 101 -9.31 1.15 9.34
CA TYR A 101 -10.10 0.29 8.46
C TYR A 101 -10.12 -1.19 8.90
N THR A 102 -9.02 -1.67 9.49
CA THR A 102 -8.91 -3.06 10.00
C THR A 102 -9.08 -3.16 11.50
N ASP A 103 -9.54 -2.10 12.17
CA ASP A 103 -9.74 -2.06 13.62
C ASP A 103 -11.11 -2.62 14.02
N VAL A 104 -11.33 -3.89 13.65
CA VAL A 104 -12.60 -4.60 13.85
C VAL A 104 -12.37 -5.94 14.52
N SER A 105 -13.39 -6.45 15.21
CA SER A 105 -13.41 -7.81 15.76
C SER A 105 -12.24 -8.17 16.69
N ASN A 106 -11.67 -7.18 17.41
CA ASN A 106 -10.53 -7.36 18.32
C ASN A 106 -9.35 -8.11 17.67
N MET A 107 -9.10 -7.87 16.38
CA MET A 107 -8.02 -8.54 15.66
C MET A 107 -6.64 -8.17 16.22
N SER A 108 -5.82 -9.19 16.45
CA SER A 108 -4.41 -8.98 16.83
C SER A 108 -3.65 -8.25 15.71
N ARG A 109 -2.53 -7.61 16.08
CA ARG A 109 -1.61 -6.98 15.12
C ARG A 109 -1.22 -7.92 13.97
N LEU A 110 -0.97 -9.20 14.26
CA LEU A 110 -0.62 -10.19 13.24
C LEU A 110 -1.81 -10.51 12.31
N ALA A 111 -3.04 -10.57 12.84
CA ALA A 111 -4.24 -10.77 12.05
C ALA A 111 -4.47 -9.59 11.08
N ARG A 112 -4.34 -8.35 11.59
CA ARG A 112 -4.41 -7.13 10.76
C ARG A 112 -3.33 -7.13 9.67
N GLN A 113 -2.10 -7.49 10.02
CA GLN A 113 -1.02 -7.65 9.04
C GLN A 113 -1.34 -8.72 7.99
N ARG A 114 -1.92 -9.86 8.37
CA ARG A 114 -2.28 -10.92 7.41
C ARG A 114 -3.34 -10.45 6.43
N LEU A 115 -4.31 -9.66 6.89
CA LEU A 115 -5.35 -9.08 6.03
C LEU A 115 -4.74 -8.09 5.04
N LEU A 116 -4.02 -7.08 5.54
CA LEU A 116 -3.37 -6.07 4.71
C LEU A 116 -2.33 -6.67 3.76
N GLY A 117 -1.52 -7.62 4.25
CA GLY A 117 -0.52 -8.33 3.47
C GLY A 117 -1.08 -9.10 2.27
N ARG A 118 -2.37 -9.44 2.27
CA ARG A 118 -3.07 -10.08 1.14
C ARG A 118 -3.91 -9.11 0.30
N SER A 119 -4.19 -7.92 0.82
CA SER A 119 -4.98 -6.90 0.13
C SER A 119 -4.22 -6.24 -1.01
N TRP A 120 -4.94 -5.62 -1.94
CA TRP A 120 -4.35 -4.81 -3.01
C TRP A 120 -4.03 -3.40 -2.52
N SER A 121 -3.11 -2.72 -3.20
CA SER A 121 -2.90 -1.29 -2.97
C SER A 121 -4.10 -0.49 -3.48
N VAL A 122 -4.72 0.29 -2.59
CA VAL A 122 -5.90 1.11 -2.89
C VAL A 122 -5.67 2.08 -4.07
N PRO A 123 -4.57 2.88 -4.13
CA PRO A 123 -4.35 3.75 -5.28
C PRO A 123 -4.19 2.99 -6.61
N VAL A 124 -3.67 1.75 -6.57
CA VAL A 124 -3.53 0.91 -7.77
C VAL A 124 -4.90 0.43 -8.27
N ILE A 125 -5.77 -0.06 -7.38
CA ILE A 125 -7.15 -0.45 -7.75
C ILE A 125 -7.97 0.76 -8.20
N ARG A 126 -7.84 1.90 -7.51
CA ARG A 126 -8.50 3.15 -7.90
C ARG A 126 -8.11 3.58 -9.31
N HIS A 127 -6.83 3.49 -9.66
CA HIS A 127 -6.36 3.77 -11.02
C HIS A 127 -6.94 2.79 -12.04
N LEU A 128 -6.97 1.49 -11.71
CA LEU A 128 -7.55 0.46 -12.57
C LEU A 128 -9.03 0.67 -12.87
N PHE A 129 -9.80 1.10 -11.87
CA PHE A 129 -11.24 1.29 -11.99
C PHE A 129 -11.64 2.69 -12.47
N ALA A 130 -10.69 3.64 -12.57
CA ALA A 130 -10.99 5.00 -13.00
C ALA A 130 -11.77 5.09 -14.33
N PRO A 131 -11.47 4.31 -15.39
CA PRO A 131 -12.23 4.35 -16.65
C PRO A 131 -13.67 3.86 -16.53
N LEU A 132 -14.01 3.07 -15.51
CA LEU A 132 -15.37 2.55 -15.33
C LEU A 132 -16.39 3.66 -15.07
N LYS A 133 -15.95 4.83 -14.60
CA LYS A 133 -16.81 6.00 -14.40
C LYS A 133 -17.47 6.51 -15.69
N GLU A 134 -16.90 6.22 -16.85
CA GLU A 134 -17.47 6.59 -18.15
C GLU A 134 -18.63 5.67 -18.57
N TYR A 135 -18.78 4.51 -17.92
CA TYR A 135 -19.76 3.48 -18.29
C TYR A 135 -20.91 3.34 -17.29
N PHE A 136 -20.75 3.83 -16.06
CA PHE A 136 -21.74 3.66 -14.99
C PHE A 136 -22.13 5.00 -14.37
N ALA A 137 -23.39 5.12 -13.95
CA ALA A 137 -23.87 6.28 -13.22
C ALA A 137 -23.04 6.48 -11.93
N CYS A 138 -22.57 7.70 -11.71
CA CYS A 138 -21.84 8.09 -10.52
C CYS A 138 -22.76 8.86 -9.58
N VAL A 139 -22.57 8.65 -8.27
CA VAL A 139 -23.17 9.45 -7.20
C VAL A 139 -22.29 10.65 -6.90
#